data_AF-A0A535XLH1-F1
#
_entry.id   AF-A0A535XLH1-F1
#
_cell.length_a   1.000
_cell.length_b   1.000
_cell.length_c   1.000
_cell.angle_alpha   90.00
_cell.angle_beta   90.00
_cell.angle_gamma   90.00
#
_symmetry.space_group_name_H-M   'P 1'
#
loop_
_entity.id
_entity.type
_entity.pdbx_description
1 polymer ?
#
loop_
_entity_poly.entity_id
_entity_poly.type
_entity_poly.pdbx_seq_one_letter_code
_entity_poly.pdbx_strand_id
1 'polypeptide(L)'
;MKIHEGAGESSPEQANDPHVCTFHIHGFNFDGAASGTWRIEGWPPTGGGTYNATWGPADAKGEWRDPKAGAMSLPPGHYKLFVWQKLPNDPPGGPKQKVF
;
A
#
# COMPACT_ATOMS: atom_id res chain seq x y z
N MET A 1 -1.76 5.58 -5.26
CA MET A 1 -1.75 4.63 -4.13
C MET A 1 -2.45 5.27 -2.94
N LYS A 2 -3.30 4.50 -2.27
CA LYS A 2 -3.95 4.81 -1.01
C LYS A 2 -3.92 3.58 -0.09
N ILE A 3 -4.10 3.83 1.20
CA ILE A 3 -4.42 2.82 2.22
C ILE A 3 -5.87 3.06 2.59
N HIS A 4 -6.63 1.97 2.68
CA HIS A 4 -8.03 1.98 3.09
C HIS A 4 -8.19 1.13 4.34
N GLU A 5 -8.93 1.64 5.32
CA GLU A 5 -9.28 0.90 6.53
C GLU A 5 -10.25 -0.24 6.22
N GLY A 6 -9.98 -1.42 6.77
CA GLY A 6 -10.84 -2.60 6.67
C GLY A 6 -10.85 -3.29 5.30
N ALA A 7 -11.83 -4.18 5.11
CA ALA A 7 -11.95 -5.05 3.95
C ALA A 7 -12.74 -4.47 2.76
N GLY A 8 -13.38 -3.31 2.93
CA GLY A 8 -14.21 -2.65 1.91
C GLY A 8 -13.72 -1.26 1.52
N GLU A 9 -14.20 -0.74 0.39
CA GLU A 9 -14.01 0.65 -0.04
C GLU A 9 -14.96 1.56 0.76
N SER A 10 -14.54 1.97 1.96
CA SER A 10 -15.27 2.94 2.78
C SER A 10 -15.11 4.36 2.21
N SER A 11 -16.16 5.19 2.33
CA SER A 11 -16.24 6.63 2.02
C SER A 11 -15.00 7.44 2.44
N PRO A 12 -14.76 8.67 1.89
CA PRO A 12 -13.46 9.36 1.87
C PRO A 12 -13.00 9.95 3.21
N GLU A 13 -13.29 9.31 4.34
CA GLU A 13 -12.65 9.60 5.62
C GLU A 13 -11.18 9.19 5.55
N GLN A 14 -10.37 10.16 5.15
CA GLN A 14 -8.93 10.15 5.21
C GLN A 14 -8.50 10.32 6.67
N ALA A 15 -8.88 9.39 7.54
CA ALA A 15 -8.34 9.33 8.88
C ALA A 15 -6.91 8.78 8.76
N ASN A 16 -5.91 9.64 8.98
CA ASN A 16 -4.59 9.19 9.46
C ASN A 16 -4.79 8.78 10.94
N ASP A 17 -5.50 7.67 11.20
CA ASP A 17 -5.58 7.11 12.53
C ASP A 17 -4.40 6.13 12.70
N PRO A 18 -3.45 6.39 13.62
CA PRO A 18 -2.31 5.48 13.87
C PRO A 18 -2.73 4.11 14.44
N HIS A 19 -4.03 3.80 14.49
CA HIS A 19 -4.59 2.50 14.87
C HIS A 19 -5.15 1.74 13.66
N VAL A 20 -4.31 1.49 12.65
CA VAL A 20 -4.73 0.62 11.55
C VAL A 20 -4.80 -0.83 12.03
N CYS A 21 -5.91 -1.22 12.66
CA CYS A 21 -6.15 -2.60 13.09
C CYS A 21 -6.18 -3.53 11.87
N THR A 22 -6.76 -3.07 10.77
CA THR A 22 -6.81 -3.80 9.50
C THR A 22 -6.84 -2.85 8.32
N PHE A 23 -6.06 -3.10 7.26
CA PHE A 23 -6.03 -2.29 6.04
C PHE A 23 -5.91 -3.11 4.77
N HIS A 24 -6.14 -2.44 3.64
CA HIS A 24 -5.67 -2.92 2.36
C HIS A 24 -4.94 -1.82 1.59
N ILE A 25 -4.01 -2.23 0.75
CA ILE A 25 -3.30 -1.36 -0.17
C ILE A 25 -4.12 -1.28 -1.45
N HIS A 26 -4.43 -0.05 -1.88
CA HIS A 26 -5.05 0.21 -3.17
C HIS A 26 -4.08 1.01 -4.06
N GLY A 27 -3.58 0.33 -5.08
CA GLY A 27 -2.87 0.93 -6.20
C GLY A 27 -3.80 1.37 -7.32
N PHE A 28 -3.67 2.60 -7.79
CA PHE A 28 -4.44 3.16 -8.91
C PHE A 28 -3.52 4.03 -9.76
N ASN A 29 -3.93 4.28 -11.01
CA ASN A 29 -3.14 4.97 -12.02
C ASN A 29 -1.79 4.28 -12.28
N PHE A 30 -1.79 2.95 -12.30
CA PHE A 30 -0.70 2.16 -12.86
C PHE A 30 -0.99 1.84 -14.33
N ASP A 31 0.02 1.40 -15.08
CA ASP A 31 -0.24 0.88 -16.42
C ASP A 31 -1.03 -0.44 -16.34
N GLY A 32 -1.84 -0.72 -17.36
CA GLY A 32 -2.55 -2.00 -17.45
C GLY A 32 -1.55 -3.16 -17.41
N ALA A 33 -1.84 -4.19 -16.60
CA ALA A 33 -0.95 -5.33 -16.34
C ALA A 33 0.38 -4.98 -15.64
N ALA A 34 0.54 -3.77 -15.09
CA ALA A 34 1.72 -3.41 -14.30
C ALA A 34 1.87 -4.33 -13.08
N SER A 35 3.12 -4.56 -12.68
CA SER A 35 3.47 -5.32 -11.49
C SER A 35 4.66 -4.67 -10.80
N GLY A 36 4.97 -5.08 -9.58
CA GLY A 36 6.06 -4.46 -8.84
C GLY A 36 6.27 -5.03 -7.45
N THR A 37 6.85 -4.23 -6.57
CA THR A 37 7.06 -4.56 -5.16
C THR A 37 6.55 -3.45 -4.26
N TRP A 38 6.20 -3.82 -3.04
CA TRP A 38 5.91 -2.89 -1.98
C TRP A 38 6.67 -3.26 -0.70
N ARG A 39 6.95 -2.24 0.11
CA ARG A 39 7.59 -2.39 1.43
C ARG A 39 6.94 -1.44 2.43
N ILE A 40 6.57 -1.96 3.59
CA ILE A 40 6.14 -1.20 4.76
C ILE A 40 7.28 -1.21 5.76
N GLU A 41 7.66 -0.04 6.25
CA GLU A 41 8.62 0.13 7.33
C GLU A 41 7.93 0.73 8.54
N GLY A 42 8.21 0.18 9.73
CA GLY A 42 7.88 0.83 10.99
C GLY A 42 8.64 2.14 11.15
N TRP A 43 7.93 3.19 11.55
CA TRP A 43 8.48 4.53 11.73
C TRP A 43 8.48 4.93 13.21
N PRO A 44 9.57 5.50 13.75
CA PRO A 44 9.58 6.01 15.12
C PRO A 44 8.47 7.06 15.36
N PRO A 45 7.88 7.13 16.57
CA PRO A 45 8.36 6.50 17.81
C PRO A 45 7.72 5.15 18.16
N THR A 46 6.63 4.73 17.51
CA THR A 46 5.88 3.51 17.91
C THR A 46 5.88 2.40 16.86
N GLY A 47 6.32 2.67 15.64
CA GLY A 47 6.43 1.67 14.58
C GLY A 47 7.64 0.76 14.74
N GLY A 48 7.49 -0.51 14.35
CA GLY A 48 8.58 -1.47 14.26
C GLY A 48 8.35 -2.49 13.14
N GLY A 49 9.42 -3.13 12.70
CA GLY A 49 9.39 -4.17 11.67
C GLY A 49 9.45 -3.68 10.23
N THR A 50 9.69 -4.63 9.33
CA THR A 50 9.73 -4.41 7.87
C THR A 50 8.93 -5.51 7.20
N TYR A 51 7.95 -5.13 6.38
CA TYR A 51 7.06 -6.04 5.67
C TYR A 51 7.18 -5.75 4.18
N ASN A 52 7.22 -6.76 3.32
CA ASN A 52 7.35 -6.55 1.88
C ASN A 52 6.73 -7.70 1.09
N ALA A 53 6.22 -7.39 -0.10
CA ALA A 53 5.74 -8.38 -1.04
C ALA A 53 5.81 -7.85 -2.48
N THR A 54 5.51 -8.73 -3.43
CA THR A 54 5.28 -8.38 -4.83
C THR A 54 3.81 -8.07 -5.06
N TRP A 55 3.53 -7.22 -6.05
CA TRP A 55 2.18 -6.87 -6.45
C TRP A 55 1.94 -7.01 -7.95
N GLY A 56 0.67 -7.08 -8.29
CA GLY A 56 0.18 -7.16 -9.66
C GLY A 56 -0.23 -8.57 -10.11
N PRO A 57 -0.61 -8.72 -11.38
CA PRO A 57 -0.79 -7.63 -12.34
C PRO A 57 -1.92 -6.68 -11.92
N ALA A 58 -1.76 -5.39 -12.18
CA ALA A 58 -2.85 -4.43 -12.17
C ALA A 58 -3.85 -4.79 -13.27
N ASP A 59 -5.11 -4.46 -13.06
CA ASP A 59 -6.17 -4.74 -14.03
C ASP A 59 -6.06 -3.84 -15.27
N ALA A 60 -6.98 -4.00 -16.22
CA ALA A 60 -7.00 -3.21 -17.45
C ALA A 60 -7.22 -1.71 -17.22
N LYS A 61 -7.66 -1.30 -16.02
CA LYS A 61 -7.84 0.10 -15.62
C LYS A 61 -6.64 0.63 -14.84
N GLY A 62 -5.61 -0.18 -14.60
CA GLY A 62 -4.46 0.22 -13.82
C GLY A 62 -4.72 0.20 -12.31
N GLU A 63 -5.71 -0.56 -11.86
CA GLU A 63 -6.06 -0.74 -10.46
C GLU A 63 -5.50 -2.06 -9.94
N TRP A 64 -5.03 -2.05 -8.69
CA TRP A 64 -4.57 -3.23 -7.97
C TRP A 64 -4.90 -3.10 -6.49
N ARG A 65 -5.29 -4.22 -5.88
CA ARG A 65 -5.60 -4.33 -4.46
C ARG A 65 -4.83 -5.46 -3.81
N ASP A 66 -4.33 -5.23 -2.60
CA ASP A 66 -3.71 -6.25 -1.76
C ASP A 66 -4.15 -6.11 -0.29
N PRO A 67 -4.60 -7.19 0.36
CA PRO A 67 -4.88 -8.50 -0.25
C PRO A 67 -5.97 -8.40 -1.32
N LYS A 68 -6.03 -9.34 -2.28
CA LYS A 68 -7.08 -9.30 -3.32
C LYS A 68 -8.49 -9.28 -2.72
N ALA A 69 -8.67 -9.92 -1.58
CA ALA A 69 -9.88 -9.88 -0.75
C ALA A 69 -9.48 -9.88 0.74
N GLY A 70 -10.31 -9.30 1.60
CA GLY A 70 -10.02 -9.18 3.04
C GLY A 70 -9.11 -8.00 3.37
N ALA A 71 -8.40 -8.08 4.49
CA ALA A 71 -7.50 -7.03 4.97
C ALA A 71 -6.21 -7.63 5.58
N MET A 72 -5.12 -6.87 5.51
CA MET A 72 -3.90 -7.07 6.29
C MET A 72 -4.05 -6.47 7.69
N SER A 73 -3.27 -6.94 8.65
CA SER A 73 -3.16 -6.33 9.98
C SER A 73 -1.69 -6.13 10.32
N LEU A 74 -1.40 -5.04 11.01
CA LEU A 74 -0.10 -4.75 11.61
C LEU A 74 -0.30 -4.49 13.10
N PRO A 75 0.72 -4.73 13.94
CA PRO A 75 0.70 -4.24 15.32
C PRO A 75 0.43 -2.73 15.37
N PRO A 76 -0.13 -2.19 16.46
CA PRO A 76 -0.25 -0.75 16.63
C PRO A 76 1.11 -0.05 16.49
N GLY A 77 1.19 0.98 15.64
CA GLY A 77 2.45 1.64 15.31
C GLY A 77 2.30 2.65 14.18
N HIS A 78 3.32 3.47 13.97
CA HIS A 78 3.41 4.34 12.78
C HIS A 78 4.12 3.60 11.67
N TYR A 79 3.62 3.71 10.44
CA TYR A 79 4.18 2.99 9.30
C TYR A 79 4.34 3.88 8.08
N LYS A 80 5.26 3.47 7.21
CA LYS A 80 5.47 4.09 5.91
C LYS A 80 5.53 3.02 4.84
N LEU A 81 4.63 3.11 3.88
CA LEU A 81 4.54 2.24 2.72
C LEU A 81 5.28 2.88 1.55
N PHE A 82 6.06 2.05 0.85
CA PHE A 82 6.80 2.36 -0.36
C PHE A 82 6.39 1.37 -1.45
N VAL A 83 6.14 1.86 -2.67
CA VAL A 83 5.75 1.01 -3.81
C VAL A 83 6.56 1.35 -5.05
N TRP A 84 7.11 0.31 -5.66
CA TRP A 84 7.85 0.35 -6.92
C TRP A 84 7.07 -0.42 -7.99
N GLN A 85 6.99 0.14 -9.20
CA GLN A 85 6.46 -0.54 -10.39
C GLN A 85 7.65 -1.07 -11.19
N LYS A 86 7.62 -2.32 -11.64
CA LYS A 86 8.76 -2.89 -12.40
C LYS A 86 9.04 -2.09 -13.66
N LEU A 87 8.06 -1.67 -14.47
CA LEU A 87 8.27 -0.77 -15.62
C LEU A 87 6.97 -0.05 -16.07
N PRO A 88 7.04 1.24 -16.52
CA PRO A 88 8.15 2.14 -16.29
C PRO A 88 8.06 2.73 -14.86
N ASN A 89 8.82 2.14 -13.92
CA ASN A 89 9.83 2.88 -13.15
C ASN A 89 10.76 1.96 -12.32
N ASP A 90 11.97 1.75 -12.83
CA ASP A 90 13.05 1.05 -12.16
C ASP A 90 14.32 1.92 -12.14
N PRO A 91 14.64 2.61 -11.03
CA PRO A 91 14.08 3.95 -10.81
C PRO A 91 14.34 4.90 -12.02
N PRO A 92 13.41 5.81 -12.39
CA PRO A 92 13.66 7.21 -12.02
C PRO A 92 12.41 7.98 -11.56
N GLY A 93 12.44 8.46 -10.31
CA GLY A 93 11.33 9.15 -9.61
C GLY A 93 11.14 8.64 -8.17
N GLY A 94 11.71 7.49 -7.83
CA GLY A 94 11.62 6.85 -6.52
C GLY A 94 10.30 6.10 -6.29
N PRO A 95 10.17 5.39 -5.15
CA PRO A 95 8.91 4.75 -4.78
C PRO A 95 7.82 5.79 -4.53
N LYS A 96 6.58 5.45 -4.91
CA LYS A 96 5.42 6.14 -4.34
C LYS A 96 5.36 5.80 -2.85
N GLN A 97 5.17 6.80 -2.00
CA GLN A 97 5.15 6.62 -0.55
C GLN A 97 3.86 7.12 0.09
N LYS A 98 3.41 6.45 1.15
CA LYS A 98 2.27 6.85 1.98
C LYS A 98 2.59 6.51 3.44
N VAL A 99 2.38 7.48 4.33
CA VAL A 99 2.41 7.27 5.79
C VAL A 99 0.99 6.96 6.28
N PHE A 100 0.89 6.07 7.26
CA PHE A 100 -0.34 5.66 7.92
C PHE A 100 -0.04 5.18 9.34
#